data_AF-A0A8J5XRT3-F1
#
_entry.id   AF-A0A8J5XRT3-F1
#
_cell.length_a   1.000
_cell.length_b   1.000
_cell.length_c   1.000
_cell.angle_alpha   90.00
_cell.angle_beta   90.00
_cell.angle_gamma   90.00
#
_symmetry.space_group_name_H-M   'P 1'
#
loop_
_entity.id
_entity.type
_entity.pdbx_description
1 polymer ?
#
loop_
_entity_poly.entity_id
_entity_poly.type
_entity_poly.pdbx_seq_one_letter_code
_entity_poly.pdbx_strand_id
1 'polypeptide(L)'
;MGREQVLCLFDVDGTLAKSMNKATPEMLALLKQLRGKVLIGVVGGSNIGKQQEQLGKDCLNDFDYFFSENGLCAWKNGNVLATTSIKDHLGEKNIKDLVNFCLRYIADLDIPIKRGTFFEFRNGMINVCPIGRNCSQAERDAFEQFDAKAGVRSKFVAELKKRFADKMGLQFSIGGQISFDVFPIGWDKTFCLRYVEHVPTVHFFGDRTMQGGNDFEIYSHPRTIGHAVTDPAHTMRLLRELFFKEVPAPLPLVSLPQKLPPPPPPPPPPESLFPSASALFATALLAAAAGLVMQQPGF
;
A
#
# COMPACT_ATOMS: atom_id res chain seq x y z
N MET A 1 2.67 -23.70 -1.54
CA MET A 1 3.04 -22.84 -2.69
C MET A 1 4.55 -22.67 -2.68
N GLY A 2 5.21 -22.66 -3.83
CA GLY A 2 6.64 -22.35 -3.90
C GLY A 2 6.91 -20.93 -3.42
N ARG A 3 8.04 -20.70 -2.73
CA ARG A 3 8.45 -19.39 -2.17
C ARG A 3 8.36 -18.25 -3.19
N GLU A 4 8.65 -18.53 -4.45
CA GLU A 4 8.70 -17.55 -5.55
C GLU A 4 7.32 -17.09 -6.08
N GLN A 5 6.23 -17.66 -5.56
CA GLN A 5 4.86 -17.34 -6.00
C GLN A 5 4.31 -16.06 -5.35
N VAL A 6 4.88 -15.65 -4.22
CA VAL A 6 4.39 -14.54 -3.40
C VAL A 6 5.55 -13.61 -3.05
N LEU A 7 5.34 -12.31 -3.24
CA LEU A 7 6.21 -11.24 -2.76
C LEU A 7 5.46 -10.41 -1.72
N CYS A 8 6.06 -10.21 -0.55
CA CYS A 8 5.66 -9.15 0.37
C CYS A 8 6.58 -7.94 0.17
N LEU A 9 6.01 -6.84 -0.31
CA LEU A 9 6.67 -5.58 -0.56
C LEU A 9 6.29 -4.57 0.52
N PHE A 10 7.26 -3.92 1.13
CA PHE A 10 7.05 -3.03 2.27
C PHE A 10 7.51 -1.61 1.97
N ASP A 11 6.71 -0.61 2.34
CA ASP A 11 7.26 0.72 2.64
C ASP A 11 8.19 0.68 3.88
N VAL A 12 8.98 1.72 4.12
CA VAL A 12 9.95 1.79 5.22
C VAL A 12 9.42 2.59 6.43
N ASP A 13 9.13 3.88 6.23
CA ASP A 13 8.85 4.84 7.30
C ASP A 13 7.39 4.73 7.74
N GLY A 14 7.14 4.40 9.00
CA GLY A 14 5.78 4.13 9.51
C GLY A 14 5.34 2.68 9.29
N THR A 15 5.98 1.96 8.36
CA THR A 15 5.63 0.59 7.98
C THR A 15 6.57 -0.46 8.60
N LEU A 16 7.89 -0.34 8.39
CA LEU A 16 8.89 -1.26 8.97
C LEU A 16 9.61 -0.65 10.18
N ALA A 17 9.77 0.66 10.18
CA ALA A 17 10.40 1.42 11.25
C ALA A 17 9.52 2.62 11.62
N LYS A 18 9.68 3.16 12.83
CA LYS A 18 9.10 4.49 13.10
C LYS A 18 9.80 5.50 12.19
N SER A 19 9.09 6.56 11.78
CA SER A 19 9.65 7.53 10.84
C SER A 19 11.02 8.05 11.29
N MET A 20 12.01 8.02 10.40
CA MET A 20 13.39 8.45 10.64
C MET A 20 14.14 7.67 11.74
N ASN A 21 13.61 6.53 12.18
CA ASN A 21 14.23 5.68 13.18
C ASN A 21 14.63 4.32 12.60
N LYS A 22 15.42 3.56 13.36
CA LYS A 22 15.80 2.18 13.01
C LYS A 22 14.64 1.22 13.20
N ALA A 23 14.56 0.23 12.32
CA ALA A 23 13.70 -0.93 12.53
C ALA A 23 14.13 -1.67 13.81
N THR A 24 13.17 -2.21 14.54
CA THR A 24 13.48 -2.95 15.77
C THR A 24 14.12 -4.31 15.44
N PRO A 25 14.97 -4.86 16.32
CA PRO A 25 15.50 -6.21 16.14
C PRO A 25 14.41 -7.27 15.96
N GLU A 26 13.26 -7.10 16.63
CA GLU A 26 12.10 -7.98 16.50
C GLU A 26 11.50 -7.94 15.08
N MET A 27 11.37 -6.76 14.48
CA MET A 27 10.92 -6.61 13.09
C MET A 27 11.88 -7.30 12.12
N LEU A 28 13.19 -7.04 12.24
CA LEU A 28 14.20 -7.64 11.36
C LEU A 28 14.22 -9.17 11.48
N ALA A 29 14.08 -9.71 12.70
CA ALA A 29 13.96 -11.14 12.93
C ALA A 29 12.71 -11.74 12.27
N LEU A 30 11.56 -11.06 12.36
CA LEU A 30 10.32 -11.50 11.71
C LEU A 30 10.45 -11.49 10.18
N LEU A 31 11.02 -10.44 9.59
CA LEU A 31 11.26 -10.36 8.14
C LEU A 31 12.19 -11.48 7.66
N LYS A 32 13.24 -11.79 8.42
CA LYS A 32 14.14 -12.93 8.13
C LYS A 32 13.38 -14.27 8.13
N GLN A 33 12.48 -14.49 9.08
CA GLN A 33 11.63 -15.69 9.10
C GLN A 33 10.64 -15.70 7.93
N LEU A 34 10.03 -14.55 7.60
CA LEU A 34 9.10 -14.41 6.49
C LEU A 34 9.77 -14.71 5.15
N ARG A 35 11.02 -14.27 4.97
CA ARG A 35 11.84 -14.54 3.79
C ARG A 35 12.04 -16.04 3.55
N GLY A 36 11.98 -16.88 4.60
CA GLY A 36 12.00 -18.34 4.45
C GLY A 36 10.73 -18.94 3.83
N LYS A 37 9.62 -18.18 3.81
CA LYS A 37 8.30 -18.63 3.32
C LYS A 37 7.92 -18.00 1.98
N VAL A 38 8.24 -16.73 1.78
CA VAL A 38 7.90 -15.93 0.58
C VAL A 38 9.08 -15.06 0.15
N LEU A 39 9.02 -14.46 -1.04
CA LEU A 39 9.92 -13.38 -1.39
C LEU A 39 9.59 -12.14 -0.55
N ILE A 40 10.60 -11.40 -0.13
CA ILE A 40 10.40 -10.11 0.54
C ILE A 40 11.14 -8.99 -0.20
N GLY A 41 10.56 -7.81 -0.19
CA GLY A 41 11.23 -6.63 -0.68
C GLY A 41 10.79 -5.35 -0.02
N VAL A 42 11.57 -4.30 -0.22
CA VAL A 42 11.32 -2.97 0.32
C VAL A 42 11.27 -1.95 -0.82
N VAL A 43 10.38 -0.97 -0.71
CA VAL A 43 10.28 0.19 -1.61
C VAL A 43 10.15 1.48 -0.82
N GLY A 44 11.08 2.41 -1.03
CA GLY A 44 11.05 3.72 -0.38
C GLY A 44 11.42 4.85 -1.34
N GLY A 45 10.85 6.04 -1.13
CA GLY A 45 11.18 7.24 -1.91
C GLY A 45 12.55 7.85 -1.54
N SER A 46 13.12 7.45 -0.40
CA SER A 46 14.45 7.87 0.03
C SER A 46 15.56 7.18 -0.76
N ASN A 47 16.74 7.81 -0.81
CA ASN A 47 17.96 7.19 -1.33
C ASN A 47 18.41 5.99 -0.46
N ILE A 48 19.32 5.19 -1.00
CA ILE A 48 19.83 3.99 -0.32
C ILE A 48 20.45 4.29 1.05
N GLY A 49 21.21 5.38 1.19
CA GLY A 49 21.89 5.70 2.45
C GLY A 49 20.92 5.88 3.62
N LYS A 50 19.83 6.63 3.41
CA LYS A 50 18.76 6.79 4.41
C LYS A 50 18.10 5.47 4.75
N GLN A 51 17.80 4.64 3.76
CA GLN A 51 17.17 3.34 4.02
C GLN A 51 18.12 2.40 4.79
N GLN A 52 19.43 2.43 4.51
CA GLN A 52 20.46 1.68 5.26
C GLN A 52 20.60 2.16 6.70
N GLU A 53 20.44 3.46 6.97
CA GLU A 53 20.41 3.97 8.34
C GLU A 53 19.28 3.34 9.16
N GLN A 54 18.14 3.04 8.53
CA GLN A 54 16.95 2.51 9.17
C GLN A 54 16.92 0.97 9.24
N LEU A 55 17.31 0.31 8.15
CA LEU A 55 17.20 -1.14 7.98
C LEU A 55 18.51 -1.89 8.28
N GLY A 56 19.62 -1.17 8.45
CA GLY A 56 20.95 -1.74 8.65
C GLY A 56 21.81 -1.68 7.40
N LYS A 57 23.13 -1.70 7.57
CA LYS A 57 24.09 -1.55 6.46
C LYS A 57 24.00 -2.69 5.43
N ASP A 58 23.70 -3.89 5.90
CA ASP A 58 23.64 -5.11 5.08
C ASP A 58 22.25 -5.36 4.46
N CYS A 59 21.33 -4.40 4.56
CA CYS A 59 19.93 -4.58 4.17
C CYS A 59 19.75 -5.01 2.71
N LEU A 60 20.67 -4.67 1.79
CA LEU A 60 20.61 -5.15 0.41
C LEU A 60 20.65 -6.69 0.29
N ASN A 61 21.29 -7.36 1.25
CA ASN A 61 21.36 -8.82 1.31
C ASN A 61 20.23 -9.43 2.14
N ASP A 62 19.55 -8.64 2.98
CA ASP A 62 18.47 -9.12 3.85
C ASP A 62 17.13 -9.28 3.11
N PHE A 63 16.96 -8.58 1.98
CA PHE A 63 15.76 -8.64 1.13
C PHE A 63 16.07 -9.31 -0.22
N ASP A 64 15.04 -9.92 -0.83
CA ASP A 64 15.16 -10.46 -2.19
C ASP A 64 15.10 -9.34 -3.23
N TYR A 65 14.28 -8.32 -2.97
CA TYR A 65 14.21 -7.09 -3.76
C TYR A 65 14.40 -5.86 -2.89
N PHE A 66 15.19 -4.90 -3.35
CA PHE A 66 15.39 -3.64 -2.65
C PHE A 66 15.22 -2.49 -3.64
N PHE A 67 14.33 -1.56 -3.36
CA PHE A 67 13.99 -0.45 -4.24
C PHE A 67 14.15 0.88 -3.51
N SER A 68 15.18 1.64 -3.89
CA SER A 68 15.33 3.02 -3.44
C SER A 68 14.84 3.99 -4.49
N GLU A 69 14.45 5.19 -4.05
CA GLU A 69 13.86 6.21 -4.90
C GLU A 69 12.72 5.64 -5.76
N ASN A 70 11.76 4.97 -5.12
CA ASN A 70 10.59 4.32 -5.74
C ASN A 70 10.93 3.18 -6.72
N GLY A 71 12.18 2.71 -6.75
CA GLY A 71 12.64 1.66 -7.67
C GLY A 71 13.44 2.17 -8.85
N LEU A 72 13.77 3.46 -8.89
CA LEU A 72 14.71 3.99 -9.87
C LEU A 72 16.11 3.41 -9.69
N CYS A 73 16.47 3.07 -8.45
CA CYS A 73 17.59 2.20 -8.14
C CYS A 73 17.04 0.92 -7.51
N ALA A 74 17.31 -0.21 -8.17
CA ALA A 74 16.76 -1.50 -7.84
C ALA A 74 17.89 -2.52 -7.64
N TRP A 75 17.76 -3.35 -6.62
CA TRP A 75 18.63 -4.49 -6.36
C TRP A 75 17.82 -5.77 -6.22
N LYS A 76 18.42 -6.89 -6.63
CA LYS A 76 17.91 -8.24 -6.42
C LYS A 76 18.99 -9.11 -5.80
N ASN A 77 18.72 -9.68 -4.62
CA ASN A 77 19.68 -10.47 -3.85
C ASN A 77 21.06 -9.79 -3.71
N GLY A 78 21.07 -8.53 -3.25
CA GLY A 78 22.30 -7.74 -3.08
C GLY A 78 22.92 -7.17 -4.36
N ASN A 79 22.55 -7.67 -5.54
CA ASN A 79 23.12 -7.25 -6.82
C ASN A 79 22.29 -6.14 -7.47
N VAL A 80 22.94 -5.19 -8.14
CA VAL A 80 22.24 -4.14 -8.90
C VAL A 80 21.41 -4.80 -10.00
N LEU A 81 20.10 -4.56 -9.97
CA LEU A 81 19.15 -5.02 -10.97
C LEU A 81 18.98 -3.97 -12.08
N ALA A 82 18.76 -2.72 -11.68
CA ALA A 82 18.60 -1.59 -12.59
C ALA A 82 18.88 -0.27 -11.86
N THR A 83 19.39 0.70 -12.61
CA THR A 83 19.48 2.09 -12.17
C THR A 83 19.02 2.99 -13.31
N THR A 84 18.27 4.04 -12.98
CA THR A 84 17.88 5.08 -13.93
C THR A 84 17.81 6.42 -13.22
N SER A 85 17.83 7.49 -14.02
CA SER A 85 17.74 8.86 -13.54
C SER A 85 16.84 9.69 -14.47
N ILE A 86 16.29 10.78 -13.95
CA ILE A 86 15.50 11.72 -14.75
C ILE A 86 16.31 12.29 -15.92
N LYS A 87 17.65 12.35 -15.77
CA LYS A 87 18.55 12.80 -16.81
C LYS A 87 18.55 11.84 -18.00
N ASP A 88 18.71 10.55 -17.72
CA ASP A 88 18.71 9.51 -18.76
C ASP A 88 17.33 9.37 -19.41
N HIS A 89 16.27 9.49 -18.62
CA HIS A 89 14.90 9.34 -19.09
C HIS A 89 14.45 10.49 -20.02
N LEU A 90 14.70 11.74 -19.63
CA LEU A 90 14.27 12.89 -20.42
C LEU A 90 15.23 13.21 -21.58
N GLY A 91 16.52 12.96 -21.38
CA GLY A 91 17.58 13.33 -22.30
C GLY A 91 17.88 14.84 -22.32
N GLU A 92 19.13 15.18 -22.67
CA GLU A 92 19.67 16.55 -22.57
C GLU A 92 18.86 17.62 -23.31
N LYS A 93 18.24 17.27 -24.44
CA LYS A 93 17.40 18.21 -25.19
C LYS A 93 16.20 18.67 -24.36
N ASN A 94 15.44 17.73 -23.80
CA ASN A 94 14.24 18.05 -23.02
C ASN A 94 14.61 18.72 -21.70
N ILE A 95 15.70 18.27 -21.07
CA ILE A 95 16.23 18.88 -19.85
C ILE A 95 16.59 20.34 -20.09
N LYS A 96 17.36 20.63 -21.15
CA LYS A 96 17.75 22.00 -21.49
C LYS A 96 16.53 22.89 -21.73
N ASP A 97 15.52 22.38 -22.43
CA ASP A 97 14.28 23.12 -22.68
C ASP A 97 13.54 23.45 -21.37
N LEU A 98 13.44 22.48 -20.45
CA LEU A 98 12.81 22.64 -19.14
C LEU A 98 13.59 23.63 -18.26
N VAL A 99 14.91 23.45 -18.12
CA VAL A 99 15.80 24.33 -17.34
C VAL A 99 15.70 25.76 -17.85
N ASN A 100 15.84 25.97 -19.16
CA ASN A 100 15.79 27.30 -19.76
C ASN A 100 14.45 27.99 -19.52
N PHE A 101 13.34 27.25 -19.60
CA PHE A 101 12.04 27.82 -19.28
C PHE A 101 11.94 28.20 -17.80
N CYS A 102 12.31 27.29 -16.89
CA CYS A 102 12.23 27.54 -15.46
C CYS A 102 13.09 28.73 -15.04
N LEU A 103 14.34 28.82 -15.51
CA LEU A 103 15.25 29.91 -15.13
C LEU A 103 14.75 31.28 -15.63
N ARG A 104 14.22 31.36 -16.86
CA ARG A 104 13.61 32.60 -17.37
C ARG A 104 12.36 32.98 -16.60
N TYR A 105 11.46 32.02 -16.37
CA TYR A 105 10.25 32.26 -15.61
C TYR A 105 10.57 32.77 -14.20
N ILE A 106 11.55 32.15 -13.51
CA ILE A 106 11.99 32.58 -12.18
C ILE A 106 12.66 33.95 -12.21
N ALA A 107 13.42 34.29 -13.25
CA ALA A 107 14.04 35.60 -13.38
C ALA A 107 12.97 36.72 -13.38
N ASP A 108 11.87 36.51 -14.09
CA ASP A 108 10.78 37.49 -14.26
C ASP A 108 9.79 37.54 -13.09
N LEU A 109 9.86 36.61 -12.12
CA LEU A 109 8.98 36.61 -10.96
C LEU A 109 9.17 37.88 -10.10
N ASP A 110 8.10 38.61 -9.86
CA ASP A 110 8.06 39.67 -8.85
C ASP A 110 7.66 39.08 -7.49
N ILE A 111 8.67 38.70 -6.70
CA ILE A 111 8.51 38.18 -5.34
C ILE A 111 9.45 38.92 -4.38
N PRO A 112 9.09 39.08 -3.09
CA PRO A 112 9.84 39.94 -2.18
C PRO A 112 11.31 39.54 -1.99
N ILE A 113 11.60 38.25 -2.05
CA ILE A 113 12.93 37.69 -1.77
C ILE A 113 13.27 36.62 -2.80
N LYS A 114 14.49 36.68 -3.34
CA LYS A 114 15.16 35.60 -4.08
C LYS A 114 16.53 35.32 -3.45
N ARG A 115 16.95 34.06 -3.45
CA ARG A 115 18.23 33.57 -2.94
C ARG A 115 18.97 32.79 -4.03
N GLY A 116 19.21 31.50 -3.81
CA GLY A 116 19.90 30.62 -4.76
C GLY A 116 19.38 29.18 -4.66
N THR A 117 19.81 28.34 -5.60
CA THR A 117 19.31 26.97 -5.77
C THR A 117 17.82 26.97 -6.14
N PHE A 118 17.52 27.54 -7.30
CA PHE A 118 16.17 27.66 -7.87
C PHE A 118 15.70 26.41 -8.61
N PHE A 119 16.66 25.63 -9.11
CA PHE A 119 16.44 24.42 -9.90
C PHE A 119 17.46 23.37 -9.44
N GLU A 120 16.99 22.35 -8.74
CA GLU A 120 17.83 21.31 -8.13
C GLU A 120 17.55 19.97 -8.79
N PHE A 121 18.57 19.36 -9.38
CA PHE A 121 18.48 17.97 -9.85
C PHE A 121 18.59 17.02 -8.67
N ARG A 122 17.64 16.10 -8.60
CA ARG A 122 17.76 14.84 -7.86
C ARG A 122 17.82 13.71 -8.88
N ASN A 123 18.01 12.49 -8.40
CA ASN A 123 18.10 11.34 -9.31
C ASN A 123 16.73 11.04 -9.94
N GLY A 124 15.64 10.98 -9.15
CA GLY A 124 14.29 10.75 -9.67
C GLY A 124 13.45 11.96 -10.09
N MET A 125 13.89 13.16 -9.77
CA MET A 125 13.05 14.35 -9.91
C MET A 125 13.89 15.62 -10.01
N ILE A 126 13.23 16.70 -10.40
CA ILE A 126 13.77 18.05 -10.35
C ILE A 126 12.93 18.84 -9.35
N ASN A 127 13.58 19.47 -8.37
CA ASN A 127 12.90 20.39 -7.47
C ASN A 127 13.07 21.83 -7.98
N VAL A 128 11.95 22.53 -8.17
CA VAL A 128 11.92 23.94 -8.59
C VAL A 128 11.45 24.79 -7.42
N CYS A 129 12.21 25.84 -7.09
CA CYS A 129 12.03 26.66 -5.90
C CYS A 129 12.09 28.14 -6.27
N PRO A 130 10.96 28.85 -6.41
CA PRO A 130 10.94 30.26 -6.84
C PRO A 130 11.76 31.22 -5.97
N ILE A 131 11.69 31.09 -4.64
CA ILE A 131 12.52 31.88 -3.70
C ILE A 131 13.98 31.42 -3.69
N GLY A 132 14.26 30.16 -4.07
CA GLY A 132 15.56 29.51 -3.95
C GLY A 132 15.74 28.79 -2.62
N ARG A 133 16.25 27.53 -2.64
CA ARG A 133 16.40 26.69 -1.43
C ARG A 133 17.36 27.23 -0.37
N ASN A 134 18.28 28.11 -0.75
CA ASN A 134 19.26 28.71 0.16
C ASN A 134 18.67 29.84 1.04
N CYS A 135 17.34 29.90 1.16
CA CYS A 135 16.63 30.80 2.06
C CYS A 135 16.60 30.28 3.51
N SER A 136 16.52 31.21 4.47
CA SER A 136 16.38 30.91 5.90
C SER A 136 14.98 30.40 6.24
N GLN A 137 14.78 29.80 7.42
CA GLN A 137 13.45 29.34 7.83
C GLN A 137 12.43 30.48 7.90
N ALA A 138 12.82 31.65 8.42
CA ALA A 138 11.94 32.82 8.45
C ALA A 138 11.52 33.27 7.03
N GLU A 139 12.43 33.17 6.05
CA GLU A 139 12.13 33.45 4.64
C GLU A 139 11.20 32.40 4.02
N ARG A 140 11.31 31.13 4.43
CA ARG A 140 10.38 30.07 4.01
C ARG A 140 8.96 30.35 4.48
N ASP A 141 8.81 30.69 5.75
CA ASP A 141 7.52 31.00 6.36
C ASP A 141 6.88 32.22 5.69
N ALA A 142 7.69 33.25 5.42
CA ALA A 142 7.23 34.46 4.71
C ALA A 142 6.83 34.15 3.26
N PHE A 143 7.61 33.32 2.55
CA PHE A 143 7.29 32.92 1.18
C PHE A 143 6.02 32.08 1.11
N GLU A 144 5.81 31.15 2.04
CA GLU A 144 4.59 30.34 2.10
C GLU A 144 3.34 31.21 2.26
N GLN A 145 3.37 32.18 3.17
CA GLN A 145 2.28 33.14 3.37
C GLN A 145 2.04 34.02 2.13
N PHE A 146 3.11 34.43 1.47
CA PHE A 146 3.02 35.21 0.24
C PHE A 146 2.44 34.37 -0.91
N ASP A 147 2.95 33.16 -1.11
CA ASP A 147 2.52 32.23 -2.16
C ASP A 147 1.06 31.80 -2.00
N ALA A 148 0.58 31.61 -0.76
CA ALA A 148 -0.83 31.32 -0.48
C ALA A 148 -1.78 32.41 -1.00
N LYS A 149 -1.34 33.67 -1.04
CA LYS A 149 -2.12 34.81 -1.54
C LYS A 149 -1.90 35.04 -3.04
N ALA A 150 -0.64 34.99 -3.48
CA ALA A 150 -0.26 35.34 -4.85
C ALA A 150 -0.36 34.18 -5.86
N GLY A 151 -0.36 32.93 -5.37
CA GLY A 151 -0.39 31.71 -6.18
C GLY A 151 0.83 31.56 -7.08
N VAL A 152 2.02 31.89 -6.59
CA VAL A 152 3.26 31.89 -7.40
C VAL A 152 3.54 30.49 -7.94
N ARG A 153 3.59 29.48 -7.06
CA ARG A 153 3.89 28.10 -7.44
C ARG A 153 2.78 27.48 -8.30
N SER A 154 1.51 27.74 -7.98
CA SER A 154 0.38 27.18 -8.73
C SER A 154 0.31 27.73 -10.16
N LYS A 155 0.51 29.04 -10.35
CA LYS A 155 0.61 29.65 -11.68
C LYS A 155 1.81 29.12 -12.46
N PHE A 156 2.97 29.00 -11.82
CA PHE A 156 4.17 28.47 -12.47
C PHE A 156 3.99 27.00 -12.89
N VAL A 157 3.43 26.17 -12.03
CA VAL A 157 3.09 24.78 -12.36
C VAL A 157 2.07 24.71 -13.50
N ALA A 158 1.09 25.60 -13.57
CA ALA A 158 0.12 25.63 -14.66
C ALA A 158 0.79 25.89 -16.02
N GLU A 159 1.72 26.85 -16.08
CA GLU A 159 2.48 27.14 -17.31
C GLU A 159 3.42 25.99 -17.70
N LEU A 160 4.06 25.35 -16.72
CA LEU A 160 4.88 24.16 -16.95
C LEU A 160 4.04 23.00 -17.49
N LYS A 161 2.86 22.76 -16.91
CA LYS A 161 1.94 21.70 -17.37
C LYS A 161 1.55 21.92 -18.83
N LYS A 162 1.08 23.12 -19.17
CA LYS A 162 0.69 23.50 -20.53
C LYS A 162 1.81 23.24 -21.56
N ARG A 163 3.06 23.46 -21.17
CA ARG A 163 4.21 23.40 -22.08
C ARG A 163 4.87 22.03 -22.15
N PHE A 164 4.88 21.27 -21.06
CA PHE A 164 5.75 20.11 -20.91
C PHE A 164 5.06 18.84 -20.40
N ALA A 165 3.87 18.90 -19.77
CA ALA A 165 3.25 17.72 -19.18
C ALA A 165 3.04 16.61 -20.23
N ASP A 166 2.27 16.89 -21.28
CA ASP A 166 1.96 15.88 -22.31
C ASP A 166 3.17 15.58 -23.20
N LYS A 167 3.95 16.62 -23.54
CA LYS A 167 5.12 16.50 -24.43
C LYS A 167 6.22 15.61 -23.83
N MET A 168 6.43 15.67 -22.52
CA MET A 168 7.54 15.00 -21.83
C MET A 168 7.06 13.96 -20.81
N GLY A 169 5.76 13.71 -20.71
CA GLY A 169 5.18 12.80 -19.72
C GLY A 169 5.48 13.21 -18.28
N LEU A 170 5.35 14.49 -17.96
CA LEU A 170 5.72 15.05 -16.64
C LEU A 170 4.51 15.30 -15.73
N GLN A 171 4.70 14.99 -14.46
CA GLN A 171 3.84 15.33 -13.34
C GLN A 171 4.51 16.37 -12.43
N PHE A 172 3.68 17.13 -11.74
CA PHE A 172 4.08 18.25 -10.90
C PHE A 172 3.39 18.17 -9.55
N SER A 173 4.15 18.24 -8.46
CA SER A 173 3.62 18.20 -7.10
C SER A 173 4.10 19.40 -6.30
N ILE A 174 3.16 20.25 -5.86
CA ILE A 174 3.48 21.34 -4.93
C ILE A 174 3.57 20.73 -3.53
N GLY A 175 4.75 20.83 -2.91
CA GLY A 175 5.03 20.22 -1.62
C GLY A 175 5.88 21.11 -0.73
N GLY A 176 5.58 21.10 0.56
CA GLY A 176 6.24 21.95 1.56
C GLY A 176 5.99 23.45 1.33
N GLN A 177 6.86 24.27 1.91
CA GLN A 177 6.65 25.72 2.01
C GLN A 177 7.07 26.51 0.77
N ILE A 178 8.11 26.05 0.05
CA ILE A 178 8.83 26.90 -0.91
C ILE A 178 8.98 26.35 -2.33
N SER A 179 8.69 25.08 -2.56
CA SER A 179 9.05 24.42 -3.82
C SER A 179 7.92 23.57 -4.38
N PHE A 180 8.16 23.03 -5.57
CA PHE A 180 7.41 21.94 -6.15
C PHE A 180 8.37 20.99 -6.88
N ASP A 181 7.98 19.72 -6.99
CA ASP A 181 8.75 18.69 -7.67
C ASP A 181 8.18 18.43 -9.07
N VAL A 182 9.08 18.18 -10.01
CA VAL A 182 8.83 17.81 -11.40
C VAL A 182 9.43 16.43 -11.64
N PHE A 183 8.61 15.47 -12.05
CA PHE A 183 9.03 14.08 -12.24
C PHE A 183 8.18 13.41 -13.32
N PRO A 184 8.68 12.36 -14.00
CA PRO A 184 7.88 11.66 -14.99
C PRO A 184 6.67 10.94 -14.36
N ILE A 185 5.58 10.84 -15.12
CA ILE A 185 4.37 10.11 -14.70
C ILE A 185 4.74 8.65 -14.42
N GLY A 186 4.20 8.09 -13.32
CA GLY A 186 4.44 6.72 -12.90
C GLY A 186 5.80 6.48 -12.24
N TRP A 187 6.51 7.55 -11.83
CA TRP A 187 7.72 7.46 -11.00
C TRP A 187 7.42 7.52 -9.48
N ASP A 188 6.14 7.34 -9.11
CA ASP A 188 5.73 6.95 -7.76
C ASP A 188 6.13 5.48 -7.46
N LYS A 189 5.75 4.95 -6.29
CA LYS A 189 6.14 3.60 -5.86
C LYS A 189 5.71 2.50 -6.83
N THR A 190 4.69 2.71 -7.66
CA THR A 190 4.31 1.74 -8.71
C THR A 190 5.43 1.47 -9.70
N PHE A 191 6.41 2.38 -9.85
CA PHE A 191 7.55 2.21 -10.74
C PHE A 191 8.28 0.88 -10.51
N CYS A 192 8.44 0.45 -9.26
CA CYS A 192 9.14 -0.79 -8.92
C CYS A 192 8.42 -2.07 -9.38
N LEU A 193 7.11 -2.01 -9.65
CA LEU A 193 6.31 -3.18 -10.00
C LEU A 193 6.77 -3.81 -11.33
N ARG A 194 7.36 -3.02 -12.23
CA ARG A 194 7.96 -3.50 -13.50
C ARG A 194 9.02 -4.58 -13.30
N TYR A 195 9.70 -4.60 -12.15
CA TYR A 195 10.78 -5.55 -11.87
C TYR A 195 10.27 -6.86 -11.29
N VAL A 196 8.99 -6.93 -10.90
CA VAL A 196 8.37 -8.06 -10.22
C VAL A 196 7.11 -8.56 -10.92
N GLU A 197 6.91 -8.19 -12.19
CA GLU A 197 5.74 -8.61 -12.99
C GLU A 197 5.59 -10.13 -13.07
N HIS A 198 6.72 -10.84 -13.09
CA HIS A 198 6.81 -12.30 -13.11
C HIS A 198 6.34 -12.96 -11.80
N VAL A 199 6.23 -12.21 -10.69
CA VAL A 199 5.74 -12.75 -9.42
C VAL A 199 4.20 -12.73 -9.43
N PRO A 200 3.54 -13.89 -9.28
CA PRO A 200 2.09 -13.97 -9.42
C PRO A 200 1.32 -13.11 -8.42
N THR A 201 1.67 -13.20 -7.14
CA THR A 201 0.99 -12.47 -6.06
C THR A 201 1.94 -11.49 -5.38
N VAL A 202 1.57 -10.21 -5.33
CA VAL A 202 2.34 -9.17 -4.64
C VAL A 202 1.47 -8.58 -3.53
N HIS A 203 1.84 -8.77 -2.27
CA HIS A 203 1.27 -8.05 -1.14
C HIS A 203 2.07 -6.77 -0.94
N PHE A 204 1.39 -5.63 -0.82
CA PHE A 204 2.04 -4.36 -0.49
C PHE A 204 1.59 -3.88 0.88
N PHE A 205 2.52 -3.47 1.75
CA PHE A 205 2.25 -2.91 3.07
C PHE A 205 2.73 -1.46 3.12
N GLY A 206 1.87 -0.52 3.53
CA GLY A 206 2.20 0.91 3.63
C GLY A 206 1.31 1.66 4.62
N ASP A 207 1.80 2.77 5.15
CA ASP A 207 1.09 3.60 6.14
C ASP A 207 0.34 4.79 5.50
N ARG A 208 0.79 5.28 4.35
CA ARG A 208 0.22 6.47 3.68
C ARG A 208 -0.60 6.11 2.46
N THR A 209 -1.60 5.26 2.66
CA THR A 209 -2.41 4.63 1.60
C THR A 209 -3.67 5.41 1.22
N MET A 210 -3.92 6.57 1.82
CA MET A 210 -5.03 7.47 1.47
C MET A 210 -4.61 8.40 0.33
N GLN A 211 -5.58 8.91 -0.45
CA GLN A 211 -5.30 9.82 -1.58
C GLN A 211 -4.40 11.00 -1.16
N GLY A 212 -3.30 11.20 -1.89
CA GLY A 212 -2.26 12.20 -1.58
C GLY A 212 -1.14 11.69 -0.68
N GLY A 213 -1.27 10.50 -0.10
CA GLY A 213 -0.18 9.77 0.54
C GLY A 213 0.73 9.10 -0.50
N ASN A 214 2.01 8.91 -0.16
CA ASN A 214 3.02 8.40 -1.09
C ASN A 214 2.94 6.87 -1.34
N ASP A 215 2.03 6.17 -0.65
CA ASP A 215 1.73 4.75 -0.89
C ASP A 215 0.44 4.54 -1.69
N PHE A 216 -0.37 5.59 -1.89
CA PHE A 216 -1.71 5.48 -2.46
C PHE A 216 -1.72 4.76 -3.81
N GLU A 217 -0.83 5.15 -4.72
CA GLU A 217 -0.77 4.61 -6.07
C GLU A 217 -0.40 3.12 -6.06
N ILE A 218 0.60 2.71 -5.29
CA ILE A 218 1.03 1.30 -5.21
C ILE A 218 0.07 0.43 -4.41
N TYR A 219 -0.55 0.98 -3.36
CA TYR A 219 -1.56 0.30 -2.56
C TYR A 219 -2.81 -0.02 -3.38
N SER A 220 -3.24 0.92 -4.22
CA SER A 220 -4.45 0.81 -5.05
C SER A 220 -4.18 0.15 -6.42
N HIS A 221 -2.93 -0.20 -6.72
CA HIS A 221 -2.56 -0.74 -8.02
C HIS A 221 -3.12 -2.16 -8.23
N PRO A 222 -3.73 -2.51 -9.38
CA PRO A 222 -4.32 -3.84 -9.60
C PRO A 222 -3.36 -5.04 -9.50
N ARG A 223 -2.05 -4.80 -9.53
CA ARG A 223 -1.01 -5.83 -9.35
C ARG A 223 -0.69 -6.12 -7.88
N THR A 224 -1.19 -5.32 -6.95
CA THR A 224 -0.92 -5.48 -5.52
C THR A 224 -2.19 -5.86 -4.76
N ILE A 225 -1.99 -6.65 -3.71
CA ILE A 225 -2.95 -6.83 -2.62
C ILE A 225 -2.48 -5.86 -1.54
N GLY A 226 -3.12 -4.69 -1.45
CA GLY A 226 -2.74 -3.62 -0.53
C GLY A 226 -3.17 -3.89 0.91
N HIS A 227 -2.25 -3.69 1.85
CA HIS A 227 -2.44 -3.75 3.30
C HIS A 227 -2.09 -2.40 3.91
N ALA A 228 -3.11 -1.66 4.33
CA ALA A 228 -2.90 -0.40 5.04
C ALA A 228 -2.49 -0.70 6.49
N VAL A 229 -1.37 -0.15 6.92
CA VAL A 229 -0.86 -0.28 8.29
C VAL A 229 -0.83 1.08 8.98
N THR A 230 -0.79 1.09 10.31
CA THR A 230 -0.78 2.32 11.11
C THR A 230 0.57 2.59 11.76
N ASP A 231 1.35 1.53 11.94
CA ASP A 231 2.63 1.53 12.62
C ASP A 231 3.35 0.19 12.37
N PRO A 232 4.65 0.08 12.72
CA PRO A 232 5.39 -1.17 12.53
C PRO A 232 4.83 -2.37 13.30
N ALA A 233 4.22 -2.17 14.47
CA ALA A 233 3.65 -3.28 15.23
C ALA A 233 2.40 -3.84 14.54
N HIS A 234 1.61 -2.99 13.86
CA HIS A 234 0.51 -3.41 13.03
C HIS A 234 0.99 -4.27 11.85
N THR A 235 2.05 -3.85 11.14
CA THR A 235 2.68 -4.67 10.09
C THR A 235 3.04 -6.06 10.62
N MET A 236 3.69 -6.15 11.78
CA MET A 236 4.07 -7.44 12.38
C MET A 236 2.86 -8.33 12.71
N ARG A 237 1.76 -7.75 13.21
CA ARG A 237 0.52 -8.50 13.45
C ARG A 237 -0.05 -9.08 12.17
N LEU A 238 -0.20 -8.26 11.12
CA LEU A 238 -0.72 -8.72 9.83
C LEU A 238 0.16 -9.82 9.22
N LEU A 239 1.49 -9.66 9.28
CA LEU A 239 2.42 -10.68 8.79
C LEU A 239 2.22 -12.01 9.52
N ARG A 240 2.13 -11.98 10.86
CA ARG A 240 1.87 -13.18 11.67
C ARG A 240 0.55 -13.86 11.28
N GLU A 241 -0.50 -13.07 11.07
CA GLU A 241 -1.82 -13.59 10.69
C GLU A 241 -1.83 -14.22 9.29
N LEU A 242 -1.15 -13.60 8.32
CA LEU A 242 -1.17 -14.03 6.92
C LEU A 242 -0.23 -15.20 6.64
N PHE A 243 0.94 -15.26 7.31
CA PHE A 243 2.02 -16.19 6.91
C PHE A 243 2.50 -17.13 8.02
N PHE A 244 2.07 -16.93 9.27
CA PHE A 244 2.54 -17.70 10.42
C PHE A 244 1.43 -18.33 11.26
N LYS A 245 0.14 -18.09 10.97
CA LYS A 245 -0.93 -18.92 11.53
C LYS A 245 -0.76 -20.34 10.99
N GLU A 246 -0.52 -21.29 11.90
CA GLU A 246 -0.60 -22.70 11.57
C GLU A 246 -2.03 -23.03 11.13
N VAL A 247 -2.17 -23.74 10.02
CA VAL A 247 -3.39 -24.53 9.80
C VAL A 247 -3.41 -25.52 10.98
N PRO A 248 -4.46 -25.56 11.82
CA PRO A 248 -4.53 -26.57 12.87
C PRO A 248 -4.31 -27.93 12.20
N ALA A 249 -3.41 -28.74 12.74
CA ALA A 249 -3.27 -30.11 12.29
C ALA A 249 -4.67 -30.72 12.18
N PRO A 250 -4.99 -31.48 11.11
CA PRO A 250 -6.24 -32.23 11.10
C PRO A 250 -6.32 -32.96 12.43
N LEU A 251 -7.41 -32.75 13.17
CA LEU A 251 -7.63 -33.47 14.42
C LEU A 251 -7.32 -34.93 14.13
N PRO A 252 -6.46 -35.61 14.94
CA PRO A 252 -6.20 -37.01 14.72
C PRO A 252 -7.56 -37.69 14.62
N LEU A 253 -7.79 -38.43 13.54
CA LEU A 253 -8.97 -39.27 13.40
C LEU A 253 -9.05 -40.08 14.69
N VAL A 254 -10.00 -39.71 15.55
CA VAL A 254 -10.29 -40.48 16.75
C VAL A 254 -10.72 -41.82 16.18
N SER A 255 -9.88 -42.84 16.36
CA SER A 255 -10.29 -44.20 16.05
C SER A 255 -11.52 -44.47 16.90
N LEU A 256 -12.67 -44.60 16.23
CA LEU A 256 -13.88 -45.06 16.89
C LEU A 256 -13.52 -46.37 17.61
N PRO A 257 -13.89 -46.53 18.89
CA PRO A 257 -13.62 -47.78 19.59
C PRO A 257 -14.21 -48.93 18.76
N GLN A 258 -13.38 -49.94 18.45
CA GLN A 258 -13.73 -51.10 17.60
C GLN A 258 -14.78 -52.03 18.22
N LYS A 259 -15.57 -51.56 19.19
CA LYS A 259 -16.71 -52.26 19.74
C LYS A 259 -17.77 -51.25 20.11
N LEU A 260 -18.76 -51.11 19.23
CA LEU A 260 -20.07 -50.62 19.66
C LEU A 260 -20.57 -51.56 20.77
N PRO A 261 -21.10 -51.03 21.89
CA PRO A 261 -21.83 -51.86 22.84
C PRO A 261 -23.02 -52.51 22.11
N PRO A 262 -23.42 -53.73 22.49
CA PRO A 262 -24.56 -54.39 21.87
C PRO A 262 -25.81 -53.51 22.02
N PRO A 263 -26.70 -53.49 21.00
CA PRO A 263 -27.92 -52.72 21.07
C PRO A 263 -28.77 -53.16 22.27
N PRO A 264 -29.51 -52.24 22.92
CA PRO A 264 -30.43 -52.60 23.98
C PRO A 264 -31.49 -53.58 23.46
N PRO A 265 -32.00 -54.48 24.33
CA PRO A 265 -33.03 -55.43 23.93
C PRO A 265 -34.29 -54.69 23.45
N PRO A 266 -35.03 -55.25 22.48
CA PRO A 266 -36.24 -54.63 21.97
C PRO A 266 -37.28 -54.49 23.09
N PRO A 267 -38.11 -53.42 23.04
CA PRO A 267 -39.19 -53.26 24.01
C PRO A 267 -40.19 -54.43 23.90
N PRO A 268 -40.84 -54.80 25.01
CA PRO A 268 -41.85 -55.86 24.99
C PRO A 268 -43.02 -55.48 24.06
N PRO A 269 -43.68 -56.48 23.45
CA PRO A 269 -44.81 -56.23 22.56
C PRO A 269 -45.96 -55.55 23.33
N PRO A 270 -46.74 -54.68 22.66
CA PRO A 270 -47.86 -54.00 23.29
C PRO A 270 -48.92 -55.01 23.73
N GLU A 271 -49.40 -54.87 24.98
CA GLU A 271 -50.53 -55.63 25.49
C GLU A 271 -51.77 -55.39 24.62
N SER A 272 -52.44 -56.48 24.23
CA SER A 272 -53.66 -56.46 23.43
C SER A 272 -54.82 -55.91 24.24
N LEU A 273 -55.04 -54.60 24.17
CA LEU A 273 -56.28 -53.97 24.62
C LEU A 273 -57.33 -54.04 23.49
N PHE A 274 -58.00 -55.18 23.39
CA PHE A 274 -59.33 -55.24 22.78
C PHE A 274 -60.38 -55.00 23.87
N PRO A 275 -61.13 -53.89 23.85
CA PRO A 275 -62.46 -53.88 24.43
C PRO A 275 -63.46 -54.48 23.41
N SER A 276 -64.30 -55.37 23.91
CA SER A 276 -65.44 -55.97 23.22
C SER A 276 -66.38 -54.91 22.64
N ALA A 277 -66.99 -55.27 21.50
CA ALA A 277 -68.00 -54.49 20.81
C ALA A 277 -69.16 -54.03 21.72
N SER A 278 -69.34 -52.71 21.87
CA SER A 278 -70.64 -52.06 22.04
C SER A 278 -70.49 -50.52 21.99
N ALA A 279 -71.52 -49.85 21.47
CA ALA A 279 -71.73 -48.39 21.35
C ALA A 279 -71.00 -47.70 20.17
N LEU A 280 -71.62 -47.56 18.99
CA LEU A 280 -72.64 -46.59 18.60
C LEU A 280 -72.23 -45.10 18.69
N PHE A 281 -72.23 -44.48 17.51
CA PHE A 281 -72.79 -43.17 17.16
C PHE A 281 -72.07 -41.85 17.51
N ALA A 282 -72.10 -40.99 16.48
CA ALA A 282 -72.05 -39.51 16.49
C ALA A 282 -70.65 -38.90 16.71
N THR A 283 -70.17 -37.84 16.03
CA THR A 283 -70.75 -36.75 15.23
C THR A 283 -69.53 -36.11 14.51
N ALA A 284 -69.42 -36.07 13.18
CA ALA A 284 -69.87 -34.99 12.28
C ALA A 284 -69.42 -33.55 12.66
N LEU A 285 -68.69 -32.92 11.71
CA LEU A 285 -68.75 -31.52 11.26
C LEU A 285 -68.29 -30.36 12.18
N LEU A 286 -67.27 -29.58 11.74
CA LEU A 286 -67.36 -28.19 11.21
C LEU A 286 -65.95 -27.60 10.99
N ALA A 287 -65.59 -27.24 9.75
CA ALA A 287 -65.39 -25.86 9.22
C ALA A 287 -64.13 -25.15 9.76
N ALA A 288 -63.07 -24.87 8.99
CA ALA A 288 -62.95 -24.13 7.72
C ALA A 288 -63.51 -22.70 7.76
N ALA A 289 -62.58 -21.73 7.62
CA ALA A 289 -62.69 -20.40 7.00
C ALA A 289 -62.41 -19.17 7.89
N ALA A 290 -61.93 -18.14 7.17
CA ALA A 290 -61.65 -16.73 7.52
C ALA A 290 -60.22 -16.43 7.99
N GLY A 291 -59.46 -15.49 7.41
CA GLY A 291 -59.76 -14.51 6.37
C GLY A 291 -58.74 -13.36 6.42
N LEU A 292 -58.42 -12.81 5.24
CA LEU A 292 -57.56 -11.65 4.96
C LEU A 292 -57.81 -10.41 5.85
N VAL A 293 -56.77 -9.60 6.09
CA VAL A 293 -56.84 -8.11 6.03
C VAL A 293 -55.49 -7.50 5.58
N MET A 294 -55.53 -6.61 4.59
CA MET A 294 -54.48 -5.67 4.13
C MET A 294 -54.42 -4.40 5.01
N GLN A 295 -53.27 -3.69 5.06
CA GLN A 295 -53.21 -2.22 4.87
C GLN A 295 -51.78 -1.67 4.68
N GLN A 296 -51.74 -0.51 4.00
CA GLN A 296 -50.66 0.24 3.30
C GLN A 296 -49.79 1.16 4.20
N PRO A 297 -48.76 1.86 3.65
CA PRO A 297 -47.70 2.55 4.40
C PRO A 297 -47.94 4.06 4.59
N GLY A 298 -47.14 4.72 5.45
CA GLY A 298 -47.14 6.17 5.61
C GLY A 298 -45.85 6.76 6.22
N PHE A 299 -45.37 7.80 5.53
CA PHE A 299 -44.37 8.84 5.84
C PHE A 299 -42.87 8.51 5.82
#